data_AF-A0A843ER79-F1
#
_entry.id   AF-A0A843ER79-F1
#
_cell.length_a   1.000
_cell.length_b   1.000
_cell.length_c   1.000
_cell.angle_alpha   90.00
_cell.angle_beta   90.00
_cell.angle_gamma   90.00
#
_symmetry.space_group_name_H-M   'P 1'
#
loop_
_entity.id
_entity.type
_entity.pdbx_description
1 polymer ?
#
loop_
_entity_poly.entity_id
_entity_poly.type
_entity_poly.pdbx_seq_one_letter_code
_entity_poly.pdbx_strand_id
1 'polypeptide(L)' 'MIIPMHLQIISKSIAKSLNMKRYFTGVACLNGGIAERFVSSCSCQCSFCVTPEKRNAKAKLGYQKSKNNPLTPEKLEKKR' A
#
# COMPACT_ATOMS: atom_id res chain seq x y z
N MET A 1 -28.01 6.04 7.87
CA MET A 1 -28.07 5.12 6.72
C MET A 1 -26.96 4.10 6.87
N ILE A 2 -27.30 2.85 7.20
CA ILE A 2 -26.34 1.76 7.38
C ILE A 2 -26.15 1.10 6.01
N ILE A 3 -24.96 1.21 5.44
CA ILE A 3 -24.61 0.56 4.17
C ILE A 3 -24.32 -0.92 4.48
N PRO A 4 -24.93 -1.89 3.78
CA PRO A 4 -24.74 -3.30 4.07
C PRO A 4 -23.29 -3.71 3.80
N MET A 5 -22.69 -4.40 4.77
CA MET A 5 -21.35 -5.01 4.71
C MET A 5 -21.36 -6.27 3.83
N HIS A 6 -21.85 -6.17 2.59
CA HIS A 6 -21.69 -7.25 1.63
C HIS A 6 -20.35 -7.10 0.93
N LEU A 7 -19.36 -7.90 1.36
CA LEU A 7 -18.07 -8.00 0.71
C LEU A 7 -18.25 -8.64 -0.67
N GLN A 8 -18.50 -7.80 -1.69
CA GLN A 8 -18.71 -8.27 -3.05
C GLN A 8 -17.39 -8.63 -3.72
N ILE A 9 -17.36 -9.80 -4.36
CA ILE A 9 -16.25 -10.24 -5.18
C ILE A 9 -16.30 -9.44 -6.49
N ILE A 10 -15.40 -8.46 -6.62
CA ILE A 10 -15.34 -7.55 -7.77
C ILE A 10 -13.91 -7.44 -8.30
N SER A 11 -13.79 -7.16 -9.60
CA SER A 11 -12.50 -6.91 -10.24
C SER A 11 -12.02 -5.48 -9.97
N LYS A 12 -10.71 -5.25 -10.16
CA LYS A 12 -10.08 -3.94 -9.98
C LYS A 12 -10.71 -2.86 -10.87
N SER A 13 -11.07 -3.19 -12.11
CA SER A 13 -11.67 -2.24 -13.06
C SER A 13 -13.03 -1.76 -12.56
N ILE A 14 -13.87 -2.68 -12.10
CA ILE A 14 -15.18 -2.36 -11.51
C ILE A 14 -15.00 -1.48 -10.27
N ALA A 15 -14.10 -1.86 -9.36
CA ALA A 15 -13.82 -1.07 -8.16
C ALA A 15 -13.32 0.35 -8.48
N LYS A 16 -12.53 0.50 -9.54
CA LYS A 16 -12.05 1.81 -10.01
C LYS A 16 -13.20 2.66 -10.55
N SER A 17 -14.09 2.09 -11.37
CA SER A 17 -15.26 2.80 -11.89
C SER A 17 -16.24 3.20 -10.78
N LEU A 18 -16.37 2.37 -9.74
CA LEU A 18 -17.16 2.67 -8.54
C LEU A 18 -16.44 3.59 -7.54
N ASN A 19 -15.25 4.10 -7.88
CA ASN A 19 -14.44 4.97 -7.04
C ASN A 19 -14.15 4.38 -5.64
N MET A 20 -14.04 3.06 -5.56
CA MET A 20 -13.73 2.34 -4.33
C MET A 20 -12.23 2.38 -4.05
N LYS A 21 -11.86 2.43 -2.77
CA LYS A 21 -10.46 2.38 -2.35
C LYS A 21 -9.90 0.95 -2.38
N ARG A 22 -10.77 -0.03 -2.23
CA ARG A 22 -10.43 -1.45 -2.07
C ARG A 22 -11.38 -2.32 -2.88
N TYR A 23 -10.89 -3.50 -3.24
CA TYR A 23 -11.65 -4.54 -3.93
C TYR A 23 -11.30 -5.90 -3.36
N PHE A 24 -12.25 -6.83 -3.40
CA PHE A 24 -12.06 -8.19 -2.95
C PHE A 24 -12.23 -9.15 -4.12
N THR A 25 -11.29 -10.06 -4.33
CA THR A 25 -11.35 -11.05 -5.41
C THR A 25 -11.66 -12.45 -4.93
N GLY A 26 -11.68 -12.70 -3.62
CA GLY A 26 -11.74 -14.08 -3.07
C GLY A 26 -10.47 -14.91 -3.28
N VAL A 27 -9.50 -14.41 -4.05
CA VAL A 27 -8.26 -15.13 -4.39
C VAL A 27 -7.16 -14.83 -3.39
N ALA A 28 -6.55 -15.89 -2.86
CA ALA A 28 -5.40 -15.81 -1.98
C ALA A 28 -4.23 -15.04 -2.65
N CYS A 29 -3.46 -14.29 -1.86
CA CYS A 29 -2.22 -13.69 -2.33
C CYS A 29 -1.10 -14.75 -2.43
N LEU A 30 0.05 -14.37 -3.00
CA LEU A 30 1.21 -15.25 -3.11
C LEU A 30 1.67 -15.81 -1.75
N ASN A 31 1.41 -15.07 -0.66
CA ASN A 31 1.74 -15.50 0.70
C ASN A 31 0.62 -16.33 1.36
N GLY A 32 -0.39 -16.77 0.60
CA GLY A 32 -1.49 -17.63 1.08
C GLY A 32 -2.62 -16.91 1.83
N GLY A 33 -2.58 -15.59 1.98
CA GLY A 33 -3.62 -14.84 2.70
C GLY A 33 -4.77 -14.40 1.80
N ILE A 34 -6.01 -14.49 2.31
CA ILE A 34 -7.23 -13.98 1.65
C ILE A 34 -7.61 -12.66 2.30
N ALA A 35 -7.59 -11.57 1.54
CA ALA A 35 -7.98 -10.25 2.02
C ALA A 35 -8.31 -9.30 0.85
N GLU A 36 -8.86 -8.14 1.18
CA GLU A 36 -9.02 -7.04 0.23
C GLU A 36 -7.68 -6.53 -0.30
N ARG A 37 -7.73 -5.96 -1.51
CA ARG A 37 -6.60 -5.37 -2.22
C ARG A 37 -6.88 -3.90 -2.48
N PHE A 38 -5.85 -3.07 -2.40
CA PHE A 38 -5.96 -1.65 -2.73
C PHE A 38 -6.08 -1.44 -4.24
N VAL A 39 -6.97 -0.54 -4.67
CA VAL A 39 -7.12 -0.20 -6.09
C VAL A 39 -5.88 0.52 -6.63
N SER A 40 -5.27 1.40 -5.84
CA SER A 40 -4.11 2.20 -6.23
C SER A 40 -2.83 1.37 -6.41
N SER A 41 -2.48 0.58 -5.39
CA SER A 41 -1.20 -0.15 -5.33
C SER A 41 -1.31 -1.64 -5.66
N CYS A 42 -2.53 -2.18 -5.79
CA CYS A 42 -2.78 -3.63 -5.88
C CYS A 42 -2.23 -4.46 -4.72
N SER A 43 -1.79 -3.81 -3.63
CA SER A 43 -1.23 -4.50 -2.47
C SER A 43 -2.35 -5.15 -1.66
N CYS A 44 -2.14 -6.42 -1.30
CA CYS A 44 -3.04 -7.18 -0.43
C CYS A 44 -2.85 -6.79 1.04
N GLN A 45 -3.96 -6.67 1.77
CA GLN A 45 -3.97 -6.30 3.19
C GLN A 45 -3.93 -7.50 4.16
N CYS A 46 -3.66 -8.72 3.69
CA CYS A 46 -3.63 -9.88 4.58
C CYS A 46 -2.48 -9.78 5.61
N SER A 47 -2.65 -10.48 6.73
CA SER A 47 -1.68 -10.50 7.84
C SER A 47 -0.27 -10.92 7.42
N PHE A 48 -0.14 -11.79 6.41
CA PHE A 48 1.15 -12.22 5.86
C PHE A 48 1.87 -11.14 5.05
N CYS A 49 1.11 -10.26 4.40
CA CYS A 49 1.63 -9.14 3.60
C CYS A 49 1.93 -7.92 4.48
N VAL A 50 1.11 -7.67 5.50
CA VAL A 50 1.15 -6.44 6.32
C VAL A 50 1.61 -6.74 7.74
N THR A 51 2.77 -7.38 7.87
CA THR A 51 3.40 -7.59 9.18
C THR A 51 3.98 -6.26 9.72
N PRO A 52 3.88 -5.98 11.02
CA PRO A 52 4.48 -4.78 11.63
C PRO A 52 6.00 -4.72 11.42
N GLU A 53 6.71 -5.86 11.39
CA GLU A 53 8.15 -5.88 11.15
C GLU A 53 8.51 -5.33 9.76
N LYS A 54 7.78 -5.75 8.72
CA LYS A 54 7.97 -5.23 7.33
C LYS A 54 7.68 -3.74 7.23
N ARG A 55 6.68 -3.21 7.95
CA ARG A 55 6.40 -1.76 7.98
C ARG A 55 7.53 -0.99 8.65
N ASN A 56 8.00 -1.46 9.80
CA ASN A 56 9.11 -0.84 10.54
C ASN A 56 10.43 -0.93 9.76
N ALA A 57 10.70 -2.05 9.08
CA ALA A 57 11.88 -2.21 8.23
C ALA A 57 11.90 -1.20 7.08
N LYS A 58 10.76 -0.98 6.39
CA LYS A 58 10.66 0.05 5.34
C LYS A 58 10.87 1.47 5.89
N ALA A 59 10.32 1.78 7.06
CA ALA A 59 10.53 3.07 7.70
C ALA A 59 12.02 3.31 8.03
N LYS A 60 12.70 2.29 8.57
CA LYS A 60 14.15 2.34 8.84
C LYS A 60 14.97 2.50 7.56
N LEU A 61 14.64 1.76 6.49
CA LEU A 61 15.32 1.88 5.19
C LEU A 61 15.12 3.27 4.56
N GLY A 62 13.91 3.83 4.63
CA GLY A 62 13.62 5.19 4.16
C GLY A 62 14.43 6.25 4.92
N TYR A 63 14.52 6.12 6.24
CA TYR A 63 15.33 6.97 7.10
C TYR A 63 16.84 6.86 6.79
N GLN A 64 17.36 5.64 6.61
CA GLN A 64 18.77 5.43 6.25
C GLN A 64 19.09 5.96 4.85
N LYS A 65 18.17 5.84 3.88
CA LYS A 65 18.32 6.45 2.55
C LYS A 65 18.41 7.97 2.60
N SER A 66 17.64 8.65 3.45
CA SER A 66 17.75 10.11 3.59
C SER A 66 19.07 10.52 4.23
N LYS A 67 19.63 9.69 5.12
CA LYS A 67 20.91 9.94 5.78
C LYS A 67 22.11 9.74 4.83
N ASN A 68 22.02 8.76 3.94
CA ASN A 68 23.11 8.37 3.04
C ASN A 68 23.05 9.04 1.65
N ASN A 69 22.10 9.94 1.40
CA ASN A 69 22.06 10.71 0.17
C ASN A 69 22.78 12.05 0.39
N PRO A 70 24.06 12.21 0.00
CA PRO A 70 24.77 13.47 0.17
C PRO A 70 24.02 14.58 -0.57
N LEU A 71 23.66 15.66 0.12
CA LEU A 71 23.15 16.86 -0.54
C LEU A 71 24.25 17.37 -1.48
N THR A 72 24.00 17.28 -2.78
CA THR A 72 24.90 17.90 -3.75
C THR A 72 25.00 19.40 -3.45
N PRO A 73 26.19 20.00 -3.56
CA PRO A 73 26.40 21.42 -3.22
C PRO A 73 25.42 22.36 -3.95
N GLU A 74 24.99 21.98 -5.16
CA GLU A 74 23.97 22.70 -5.97
C GLU A 74 22.62 22.91 -5.24
N LYS A 75 22.24 22.04 -4.30
CA LYS A 75 20.98 22.15 -3.52
C LYS A 75 21.13 22.97 -2.23
N LEU A 76 22.34 23.32 -1.81
CA LEU A 76 22.56 24.13 -0.60
C LEU A 76 22.35 25.63 -0.87
N GLU A 77 22.66 26.07 -2.09
CA GLU A 77 22.68 27.49 -2.46
C GLU A 77 21.28 28.08 -2.65
N LYS A 78 20.29 27.26 -3.04
CA LYS A 78 18.86 27.64 -3.11
C LYS A 78 18.17 27.79 -1.75
N LYS A 79 18.90 27.65 -0.65
CA LYS A 79 18.40 27.79 0.72
C LYS A 79 18.79 29.12 1.38
N ARG A 80 19.55 29.97 0.69
CA ARG A 80 19.86 31.33 1.11
C ARG A 80 18.94 32.34 0.43
#